data_AF-A0A4P8SBK4-F1
#
_entry.id   AF-A0A4P8SBK4-F1
#
_cell.length_a   1.000
_cell.length_b   1.000
_cell.length_c   1.000
_cell.angle_alpha   90.00
_cell.angle_beta   90.00
_cell.angle_gamma   90.00
#
_symmetry.space_group_name_H-M   'P 1'
#
loop_
_entity.id
_entity.type
_entity.pdbx_description
1 polymer ?
#
loop_
_entity_poly.entity_id
_entity_poly.type
_entity_poly.pdbx_seq_one_letter_code
_entity_poly.pdbx_strand_id
1 'polypeptide(L)'
;MRKITIILSVISFLLVGCSIEPKSQISEPTTGQNEEIYSNAKLIELELNKAEEIELFKEALSDSKKEPGIVNMTNPQFQFSLDEESFFLWVTEESGAIMNIKDTHEIYTLSSTSAKEVYDFVNIGHSQQVEEVVYGHIDIQNLEGLDKFIQKVENQKEAKLNIIQYGTEGQRGVRTLTFDGEQVNVFHSVDGNFIEEYNCEKIIIETEEEIKKYFLSGCTGSFNGDFELISVLVT
;
A
#
# COMPACT_ATOMS: atom_id res chain seq x y z
N MET A 1 -11.11 92.33 7.11
CA MET A 1 -11.44 92.54 5.68
C MET A 1 -10.39 91.84 4.83
N ARG A 2 -10.83 90.90 3.96
CA ARG A 2 -10.38 90.63 2.57
C ARG A 2 -8.87 90.80 2.24
N LYS A 3 -8.13 89.92 1.56
CA LYS A 3 -8.35 88.73 0.71
C LYS A 3 -6.97 88.08 0.43
N ILE A 4 -6.94 86.75 0.36
CA ILE A 4 -6.27 85.86 -0.64
C ILE A 4 -4.97 86.35 -1.32
N THR A 5 -3.90 85.55 -1.19
CA THR A 5 -2.77 85.48 -2.14
C THR A 5 -2.20 84.05 -2.09
N ILE A 6 -2.79 83.12 -2.85
CA ILE A 6 -2.26 82.46 -4.07
C ILE A 6 -0.79 82.00 -3.95
N ILE A 7 -0.63 80.71 -3.68
CA ILE A 7 0.59 79.92 -3.84
C ILE A 7 0.71 79.56 -5.33
N LEU A 8 1.82 79.92 -5.97
CA LEU A 8 2.15 79.52 -7.34
C LEU A 8 3.53 78.83 -7.31
N SER A 9 3.55 77.55 -6.95
CA SER A 9 4.73 76.70 -7.09
C SER A 9 4.61 75.91 -8.38
N VAL A 10 5.30 76.40 -9.41
CA VAL A 10 5.56 75.71 -10.67
C VAL A 10 6.53 74.56 -10.39
N ILE A 11 6.06 73.32 -10.43
CA ILE A 11 6.93 72.14 -10.54
C ILE A 11 6.68 71.54 -11.91
N SER A 12 7.58 71.89 -12.82
CA SER A 12 7.67 71.34 -14.16
C SER A 12 7.99 69.84 -14.10
N PHE A 13 7.22 69.08 -14.85
CA PHE A 13 7.49 67.69 -15.23
C PHE A 13 8.87 67.59 -15.89
N LEU A 14 9.77 66.80 -15.29
CA LEU A 14 10.87 66.18 -16.02
C LEU A 14 10.46 64.76 -16.38
N LEU A 15 10.05 64.59 -17.63
CA LEU A 15 9.96 63.30 -18.30
C LEU A 15 11.38 62.79 -18.54
N VAL A 16 11.72 61.65 -17.95
CA VAL A 16 12.83 60.81 -18.42
C VAL A 16 12.25 59.44 -18.69
N GLY A 17 12.14 59.10 -19.97
CA GLY A 17 11.86 57.75 -20.44
C GLY A 17 13.16 56.96 -20.57
N CYS A 18 13.14 55.71 -20.12
CA CYS A 18 14.09 54.70 -20.57
C CYS A 18 13.32 53.55 -21.20
N SER A 19 13.49 53.44 -22.52
CA SER A 19 13.24 52.27 -23.34
C SER A 19 14.31 51.23 -23.05
N ILE A 20 13.94 49.98 -22.74
CA ILE A 20 14.86 48.85 -22.71
C ILE A 20 14.16 47.63 -23.34
N GLU A 21 14.70 47.22 -24.47
CA GLU A 21 14.55 45.91 -25.10
C GLU A 21 15.94 45.49 -25.65
N PRO A 22 16.20 44.22 -26.03
CA PRO A 22 17.03 43.28 -25.29
C PRO A 22 18.35 42.87 -25.98
N LYS A 23 19.32 42.35 -25.20
CA LYS A 23 20.06 41.07 -25.41
C LYS A 23 21.44 41.05 -24.71
N SER A 24 21.77 39.83 -24.24
CA SER A 24 23.09 39.20 -24.29
C SER A 24 24.06 39.35 -23.09
N GLN A 25 24.12 38.24 -22.34
CA GLN A 25 25.33 37.54 -21.85
C GLN A 25 25.91 37.86 -20.45
N ILE A 26 25.72 36.84 -19.61
CA ILE A 26 26.67 36.22 -18.67
C ILE A 26 26.93 37.00 -17.37
N SER A 27 26.14 36.68 -16.36
CA SER A 27 26.60 36.50 -14.98
C SER A 27 25.84 35.33 -14.37
N GLU A 28 26.58 34.50 -13.63
CA GLU A 28 26.22 33.17 -13.15
C GLU A 28 24.89 33.12 -12.37
N PRO A 29 23.96 32.24 -12.73
CA PRO A 29 22.96 31.74 -11.81
C PRO A 29 23.43 30.41 -11.26
N THR A 30 23.54 30.35 -9.93
CA THR A 30 23.63 29.12 -9.13
C THR A 30 22.64 28.10 -9.68
N THR A 31 23.17 27.14 -10.43
CA THR A 31 22.38 26.05 -11.01
C THR A 31 22.16 25.05 -9.89
N GLY A 32 21.09 25.27 -9.12
CA GLY A 32 20.37 24.16 -8.50
C GLY A 32 19.91 23.28 -9.66
N GLN A 33 20.63 22.19 -9.89
CA GLN A 33 20.23 21.19 -10.84
C GLN A 33 19.02 20.46 -10.25
N ASN A 34 17.86 20.85 -10.77
CA ASN A 34 16.82 19.94 -11.24
C ASN A 34 16.50 18.78 -10.28
N GLU A 35 15.73 19.07 -9.23
CA GLU A 35 14.73 18.11 -8.78
C GLU A 35 13.73 17.96 -9.93
N GLU A 36 13.96 16.96 -10.79
CA GLU A 36 12.95 16.52 -11.74
C GLU A 36 11.76 15.99 -10.95
N ILE A 37 10.71 16.79 -10.95
CA ILE A 37 9.35 16.44 -10.55
C ILE A 37 8.87 15.34 -11.50
N TYR A 38 9.07 14.06 -11.14
CA TYR A 38 8.34 12.94 -11.73
C TYR A 38 8.01 11.85 -10.69
N SER A 39 6.71 11.81 -10.37
CA SER A 39 5.93 10.83 -9.60
C SER A 39 6.10 10.83 -8.07
N ASN A 40 5.01 11.21 -7.38
CA ASN A 40 4.78 10.99 -5.95
C ASN A 40 4.52 9.49 -5.64
N ALA A 41 5.26 8.57 -6.24
CA ALA A 41 5.22 7.17 -5.86
C ALA A 41 6.18 7.00 -4.68
N LYS A 42 5.63 6.75 -3.49
CA LYS A 42 6.41 6.51 -2.28
C LYS A 42 7.20 5.21 -2.44
N LEU A 43 8.53 5.31 -2.48
CA LEU A 43 9.42 4.15 -2.40
C LEU A 43 9.20 3.42 -1.08
N ILE A 44 9.05 2.09 -1.13
CA ILE A 44 8.79 1.27 0.04
C ILE A 44 10.04 0.48 0.42
N GLU A 45 10.48 0.61 1.67
CA GLU A 45 11.62 -0.16 2.19
C GLU A 45 11.15 -1.52 2.73
N LEU A 46 11.75 -2.60 2.23
CA LEU A 46 11.51 -3.98 2.63
C LEU A 46 12.53 -4.37 3.70
N GLU A 47 12.02 -4.72 4.88
CA GLU A 47 12.83 -5.29 5.96
C GLU A 47 12.84 -6.82 5.87
N LEU A 48 13.97 -7.39 5.45
CA LEU A 48 14.18 -8.83 5.37
C LEU A 48 14.71 -9.34 6.72
N ASN A 49 13.80 -9.77 7.61
CA ASN A 49 14.12 -10.06 9.01
C ASN A 49 14.31 -11.55 9.30
N LYS A 50 13.81 -12.43 8.42
CA LYS A 50 13.95 -13.89 8.56
C LYS A 50 14.95 -14.46 7.57
N ALA A 51 15.61 -15.54 7.95
CA ALA A 51 16.55 -16.25 7.08
C ALA A 51 15.89 -16.69 5.76
N GLU A 52 14.67 -17.20 5.81
CA GLU A 52 13.93 -17.64 4.61
C GLU A 52 13.66 -16.48 3.63
N GLU A 53 13.39 -15.28 4.15
CA GLU A 53 13.15 -14.07 3.36
C GLU A 53 14.45 -13.60 2.70
N ILE A 54 15.57 -13.64 3.43
CA ILE A 54 16.90 -13.30 2.92
C ILE A 54 17.31 -14.29 1.82
N GLU A 55 17.14 -15.59 2.06
CA GLU A 55 17.50 -16.62 1.08
C GLU A 55 16.67 -16.50 -0.21
N LEU A 56 15.36 -16.21 -0.11
CA LEU A 56 14.51 -15.96 -1.28
C LEU A 56 15.10 -14.87 -2.20
N PHE A 57 15.53 -13.74 -1.64
CA PHE A 57 16.08 -12.64 -2.44
C PHE A 57 17.50 -12.94 -2.94
N LYS A 58 18.30 -13.71 -2.18
CA LYS A 58 19.61 -14.20 -2.64
C LYS A 58 19.49 -15.15 -3.83
N GLU A 59 18.56 -16.09 -3.77
CA GLU A 59 18.26 -17.00 -4.86
C GLU A 59 17.75 -16.24 -6.08
N ALA A 60 16.79 -15.31 -5.89
CA ALA A 60 16.28 -14.47 -6.98
C ALA A 60 17.39 -13.68 -7.68
N LEU A 61 18.35 -13.13 -6.93
CA LEU A 61 19.49 -12.42 -7.50
C LEU A 61 20.47 -13.38 -8.20
N SER A 62 20.75 -14.54 -7.60
CA SER A 62 21.65 -15.56 -8.17
C SER A 62 21.13 -16.12 -9.50
N ASP A 63 19.83 -16.38 -9.59
CA ASP A 63 19.18 -17.00 -10.75
C ASP A 63 18.79 -15.99 -11.83
N SER A 64 18.94 -14.70 -11.54
CA SER A 64 18.63 -13.63 -12.48
C SER A 64 19.61 -13.58 -13.65
N LYS A 65 19.11 -13.08 -14.77
CA LYS A 65 19.93 -12.78 -15.94
C LYS A 65 20.48 -11.37 -15.83
N LYS A 66 21.82 -11.27 -15.75
CA LYS A 66 22.55 -10.00 -15.81
C LYS A 66 22.46 -9.39 -17.21
N GLU A 67 21.99 -8.16 -17.31
CA GLU A 67 21.90 -7.40 -18.55
C GLU A 67 22.67 -6.08 -18.43
N PRO A 68 23.66 -5.83 -19.31
CA PRO A 68 24.43 -4.59 -19.28
C PRO A 68 23.64 -3.44 -19.91
N GLY A 69 23.67 -2.26 -19.28
CA GLY A 69 23.23 -1.03 -19.92
C GLY A 69 22.60 0.00 -18.97
N ILE A 70 22.62 1.26 -19.42
CA ILE A 70 21.80 2.33 -18.83
C ILE A 70 20.37 2.10 -19.34
N VAL A 71 19.58 1.34 -18.59
CA VAL A 71 18.16 1.15 -18.93
C VAL A 71 17.39 2.35 -18.39
N ASN A 72 16.58 2.97 -19.24
CA ASN A 72 15.65 4.01 -18.81
C ASN A 72 14.51 3.35 -18.02
N MET A 73 14.76 3.12 -16.74
CA MET A 73 13.85 2.46 -15.82
C MET A 73 12.89 3.48 -15.21
N THR A 74 11.64 3.08 -14.99
CA THR A 74 10.69 3.88 -14.20
C THR A 74 11.14 3.94 -12.74
N ASN A 75 10.54 4.82 -11.93
CA ASN A 75 10.84 4.87 -10.50
C ASN A 75 10.62 3.50 -9.83
N PRO A 76 11.55 3.04 -8.97
CA PRO A 76 11.41 1.77 -8.27
C PRO A 76 10.24 1.79 -7.29
N GLN A 77 9.62 0.62 -7.12
CA GLN A 77 8.53 0.43 -6.18
C GLN A 77 9.07 0.12 -4.79
N PHE A 78 10.14 -0.67 -4.72
CA PHE A 78 10.71 -1.15 -3.47
C PHE A 78 12.22 -0.98 -3.39
N GLN A 79 12.74 -0.95 -2.16
CA GLN A 79 14.15 -0.99 -1.82
C GLN A 79 14.38 -2.05 -0.73
N PHE A 80 15.48 -2.78 -0.81
CA PHE A 80 15.88 -3.75 0.23
C PHE A 80 17.40 -3.80 0.37
N SER A 81 17.89 -4.47 1.41
CA SER A 81 19.33 -4.67 1.63
C SER A 81 19.68 -6.15 1.80
N LEU A 82 20.78 -6.58 1.20
CA LEU A 82 21.40 -7.90 1.36
C LEU A 82 22.90 -7.73 1.59
N ASP A 83 23.45 -8.40 2.61
CA ASP A 83 24.89 -8.46 2.87
C ASP A 83 25.62 -7.08 2.75
N GLU A 84 25.04 -6.02 3.35
CA GLU A 84 25.51 -4.61 3.35
C GLU A 84 25.35 -3.84 2.02
N GLU A 85 24.78 -4.46 0.99
CA GLU A 85 24.42 -3.81 -0.26
C GLU A 85 22.94 -3.47 -0.28
N SER A 86 22.59 -2.40 -1.01
CA SER A 86 21.21 -1.94 -1.16
C SER A 86 20.80 -2.01 -2.62
N PHE A 87 19.55 -2.40 -2.83
CA PHE A 87 19.00 -2.71 -4.13
C PHE A 87 17.66 -2.04 -4.33
N PHE A 88 17.39 -1.64 -5.57
CA PHE A 88 16.05 -1.30 -6.05
C PHE A 88 15.39 -2.51 -6.69
N LEU A 89 14.08 -2.62 -6.51
CA LEU A 89 13.24 -3.68 -7.05
C LEU A 89 12.04 -3.10 -7.79
N TRP A 90 11.82 -3.64 -8.99
CA TRP A 90 10.59 -3.54 -9.76
C TRP A 90 10.03 -4.95 -9.90
N VAL A 91 8.77 -5.16 -9.55
CA VAL A 91 8.21 -6.50 -9.61
C VAL A 91 6.71 -6.49 -9.89
N THR A 92 6.30 -7.45 -10.70
CA THR A 92 4.94 -7.79 -11.09
C THR A 92 4.79 -9.31 -11.00
N GLU A 93 3.59 -9.84 -11.11
CA GLU A 93 3.36 -11.29 -11.04
C GLU A 93 4.18 -12.08 -12.09
N GLU A 94 4.44 -11.47 -13.26
CA GLU A 94 5.07 -12.15 -14.39
C GLU A 94 6.55 -11.77 -14.60
N SER A 95 7.00 -10.66 -14.02
CA SER A 95 8.33 -10.10 -14.31
C SER A 95 8.89 -9.31 -13.14
N GLY A 96 10.22 -9.27 -13.04
CA GLY A 96 10.88 -8.41 -12.08
C GLY A 96 12.33 -8.09 -12.46
N ALA A 97 12.83 -7.01 -11.88
CA ALA A 97 14.18 -6.52 -12.08
C ALA A 97 14.75 -6.03 -10.76
N ILE A 98 16.02 -6.34 -10.52
CA ILE A 98 16.80 -5.85 -9.38
C ILE A 98 17.95 -5.00 -9.93
N MET A 99 18.26 -3.91 -9.24
CA MET A 99 19.42 -3.07 -9.55
C MET A 99 20.15 -2.70 -8.26
N ASN A 100 21.47 -2.86 -8.23
CA ASN A 100 22.27 -2.39 -7.10
C ASN A 100 22.31 -0.85 -7.14
N ILE A 101 22.06 -0.18 -6.00
CA ILE A 101 22.01 1.28 -5.95
C ILE A 101 23.37 1.92 -6.27
N LYS A 102 24.47 1.22 -5.97
CA LYS A 102 25.85 1.67 -6.25
C LYS A 102 26.29 1.38 -7.69
N ASP A 103 25.65 0.42 -8.37
CA ASP A 103 25.94 0.08 -9.77
C ASP A 103 24.68 0.13 -10.63
N THR A 104 24.45 1.30 -11.23
CA THR A 104 23.30 1.57 -12.08
C THR A 104 23.48 1.12 -13.53
N HIS A 105 24.59 0.48 -13.89
CA HIS A 105 24.87 0.03 -15.25
C HIS A 105 24.57 -1.46 -15.46
N GLU A 106 24.14 -2.15 -14.40
CA GLU A 106 23.80 -3.56 -14.40
C GLU A 106 22.39 -3.75 -13.84
N ILE A 107 21.54 -4.45 -14.59
CA ILE A 107 20.22 -4.88 -14.14
C ILE A 107 20.16 -6.39 -14.14
N TYR A 108 19.53 -6.91 -13.10
CA TYR A 108 19.32 -8.31 -12.84
C TYR A 108 17.85 -8.63 -13.14
N THR A 109 17.58 -9.19 -14.31
CA THR A 109 16.22 -9.57 -14.72
C THR A 109 15.88 -10.92 -14.10
N LEU A 110 14.84 -10.95 -13.27
CA LEU A 110 14.42 -12.14 -12.56
C LEU A 110 13.89 -13.21 -13.52
N SER A 111 14.09 -14.48 -13.16
CA SER A 111 13.37 -15.58 -13.80
C SER A 111 11.87 -15.44 -13.54
N SER A 112 11.00 -16.03 -14.37
CA SER A 112 9.55 -15.98 -14.14
C SER A 112 9.15 -16.58 -12.78
N THR A 113 9.85 -17.62 -12.34
CA THR A 113 9.61 -18.25 -11.03
C THR A 113 10.01 -17.30 -9.90
N SER A 114 11.24 -16.76 -9.94
CA SER A 114 11.74 -15.85 -8.91
C SER A 114 10.93 -14.54 -8.88
N ALA A 115 10.51 -14.03 -10.04
CA ALA A 115 9.64 -12.86 -10.14
C ALA A 115 8.31 -13.12 -9.42
N LYS A 116 7.68 -14.28 -9.65
CA LYS A 116 6.46 -14.66 -8.96
C LYS A 116 6.65 -14.79 -7.46
N GLU A 117 7.68 -15.49 -7.00
CA GLU A 117 7.91 -15.70 -5.57
C GLU A 117 8.23 -14.38 -4.84
N VAL A 118 9.03 -13.51 -5.46
CA VAL A 118 9.31 -12.17 -4.93
C VAL A 118 8.08 -11.28 -4.98
N TYR A 119 7.28 -11.33 -6.06
CA TYR A 119 6.01 -10.61 -6.17
C TYR A 119 5.05 -11.02 -5.07
N ASP A 120 4.89 -12.33 -4.88
CA ASP A 120 4.09 -12.90 -3.83
C ASP A 120 4.65 -12.39 -2.49
N PHE A 121 5.96 -12.49 -2.21
CA PHE A 121 6.55 -11.94 -1.00
C PHE A 121 6.28 -10.45 -0.79
N VAL A 122 6.42 -9.56 -1.77
CA VAL A 122 6.24 -8.11 -1.51
C VAL A 122 4.78 -7.69 -1.40
N ASN A 123 3.86 -8.42 -2.05
CA ASN A 123 2.43 -8.16 -1.96
C ASN A 123 1.76 -8.90 -0.81
N ILE A 124 2.37 -9.99 -0.33
CA ILE A 124 1.94 -10.76 0.85
C ILE A 124 2.65 -10.27 2.11
N GLY A 125 3.90 -9.82 2.00
CA GLY A 125 4.84 -9.49 3.08
C GLY A 125 4.86 -8.03 3.51
N HIS A 126 4.04 -7.16 2.91
CA HIS A 126 3.74 -5.83 3.47
C HIS A 126 2.55 -5.80 4.42
N SER A 127 2.04 -6.96 4.82
CA SER A 127 1.12 -7.07 5.95
C SER A 127 1.48 -8.34 6.71
N GLN A 128 1.32 -8.33 8.02
CA GLN A 128 0.91 -9.56 8.69
C GLN A 128 -0.32 -10.04 7.90
N GLN A 129 -0.17 -11.04 7.02
CA GLN A 129 -1.11 -11.30 5.91
C GLN A 129 -2.54 -11.40 6.44
N VAL A 130 -3.25 -10.27 6.42
CA VAL A 130 -4.66 -10.20 6.76
C VAL A 130 -5.35 -10.66 5.50
N GLU A 131 -5.85 -11.90 5.54
CA GLU A 131 -6.72 -12.38 4.48
C GLU A 131 -7.87 -11.37 4.33
N GLU A 132 -8.31 -11.08 3.11
CA GLU A 132 -9.44 -10.16 2.88
C GLU A 132 -10.54 -10.87 2.09
N VAL A 133 -11.74 -10.91 2.67
CA VAL A 133 -12.95 -11.40 2.01
C VAL A 133 -13.85 -10.20 1.73
N VAL A 134 -14.23 -10.02 0.47
CA VAL A 134 -15.13 -8.93 0.07
C VAL A 134 -16.53 -9.48 -0.12
N TYR A 135 -17.45 -9.05 0.75
CA TYR A 135 -18.86 -9.40 0.72
C TYR A 135 -19.65 -8.28 0.04
N GLY A 136 -19.84 -8.43 -1.28
CA GLY A 136 -20.62 -7.50 -2.10
C GLY A 136 -22.12 -7.77 -2.07
N HIS A 137 -22.88 -6.96 -2.81
CA HIS A 137 -24.34 -7.14 -2.94
C HIS A 137 -24.71 -8.33 -3.85
N ILE A 138 -23.79 -8.76 -4.71
CA ILE A 138 -24.04 -9.78 -5.75
C ILE A 138 -23.12 -10.98 -5.53
N ASP A 139 -21.85 -10.72 -5.22
CA ASP A 139 -20.82 -11.75 -5.18
C ASP A 139 -19.95 -11.64 -3.93
N ILE A 140 -19.32 -12.75 -3.56
CA ILE A 140 -18.28 -12.83 -2.54
C ILE A 140 -16.95 -13.11 -3.23
N GLN A 141 -15.95 -12.28 -2.95
CA GLN A 141 -14.60 -12.44 -3.50
C GLN A 141 -13.65 -12.95 -2.43
N ASN A 142 -12.65 -13.71 -2.85
CA ASN A 142 -11.58 -14.24 -2.01
C ASN A 142 -12.09 -15.08 -0.83
N LEU A 143 -13.15 -15.86 -1.04
CA LEU A 143 -13.70 -16.75 -0.01
C LEU A 143 -12.64 -17.73 0.53
N GLU A 144 -11.64 -18.10 -0.28
CA GLU A 144 -10.48 -18.89 0.14
C GLU A 144 -9.72 -18.28 1.34
N GLY A 145 -9.75 -16.96 1.52
CA GLY A 145 -9.15 -16.29 2.67
C GLY A 145 -9.86 -16.64 3.98
N LEU A 146 -11.19 -16.82 3.93
CA LEU A 146 -11.96 -17.31 5.07
C LEU A 146 -11.60 -18.77 5.40
N ASP A 147 -11.49 -19.63 4.38
CA ASP A 147 -11.10 -21.02 4.58
C ASP A 147 -9.67 -21.14 5.16
N LYS A 148 -8.72 -20.32 4.68
CA LYS A 148 -7.36 -20.24 5.24
C LYS A 148 -7.36 -19.76 6.69
N PHE A 149 -8.16 -18.74 7.01
CA PHE A 149 -8.31 -18.24 8.37
C PHE A 149 -8.85 -19.33 9.31
N ILE A 150 -9.92 -20.00 8.90
CA ILE A 150 -10.51 -21.12 9.66
C ILE A 150 -9.49 -22.24 9.87
N GLN A 151 -8.75 -22.63 8.82
CA GLN A 151 -7.71 -23.64 8.93
C GLN A 151 -6.64 -23.24 9.96
N LYS A 152 -6.25 -21.96 10.03
CA LYS A 152 -5.30 -21.47 11.05
C LYS A 152 -5.90 -21.56 12.46
N VAL A 153 -7.17 -21.16 12.63
CA VAL A 153 -7.91 -21.26 13.91
C VAL A 153 -7.97 -22.72 14.40
N GLU A 154 -8.35 -23.65 13.53
CA GLU A 154 -8.41 -25.09 13.86
C GLU A 154 -7.06 -25.66 14.27
N ASN A 155 -5.97 -25.14 13.69
CA ASN A 155 -4.60 -25.51 14.03
C ASN A 155 -4.00 -24.71 15.20
N GLN A 156 -4.82 -23.92 15.92
CA GLN A 156 -4.39 -23.05 17.02
C GLN A 156 -3.24 -22.10 16.64
N LYS A 157 -3.25 -21.62 15.39
CA LYS A 157 -2.26 -20.64 14.91
C LYS A 157 -2.89 -19.27 14.87
N GLU A 158 -2.19 -18.28 15.40
CA GLU A 158 -2.58 -16.88 15.29
C GLU A 158 -2.90 -16.52 13.84
N ALA A 159 -4.00 -15.80 13.65
CA ALA A 159 -4.51 -15.46 12.33
C ALA A 159 -5.31 -14.16 12.36
N LYS A 160 -5.39 -13.49 11.22
CA LYS A 160 -6.18 -12.28 11.05
C LYS A 160 -6.88 -12.27 9.69
N LEU A 161 -8.13 -11.85 9.68
CA LEU A 161 -8.99 -11.79 8.50
C LEU A 161 -9.79 -10.49 8.53
N ASN A 162 -9.86 -9.77 7.40
CA ASN A 162 -10.80 -8.67 7.19
C ASN A 162 -11.96 -9.16 6.34
N ILE A 163 -13.17 -8.85 6.77
CA ILE A 163 -14.37 -8.98 5.96
C ILE A 163 -14.85 -7.58 5.62
N ILE A 164 -14.84 -7.28 4.33
CA ILE A 164 -15.19 -5.96 3.79
C ILE A 164 -16.60 -6.03 3.23
N GLN A 165 -17.48 -5.15 3.68
CA GLN A 165 -18.85 -5.03 3.18
C GLN A 165 -19.10 -3.59 2.72
N TYR A 166 -19.82 -3.44 1.60
CA TYR A 166 -20.23 -2.13 1.11
C TYR A 166 -21.73 -1.92 1.33
N GLY A 167 -22.08 -0.82 2.00
CA GLY A 167 -23.48 -0.39 2.15
C GLY A 167 -24.07 0.13 0.84
N THR A 168 -25.39 0.30 0.78
CA THR A 168 -26.10 0.81 -0.42
C THR A 168 -25.65 2.20 -0.84
N GLU A 169 -25.13 2.98 0.11
CA GLU A 169 -24.58 4.34 -0.12
C GLU A 169 -23.06 4.34 -0.36
N GLY A 170 -22.44 3.16 -0.48
CA GLY A 170 -20.99 3.02 -0.72
C GLY A 170 -20.12 3.07 0.53
N GLN A 171 -20.71 3.14 1.73
CA GLN A 171 -19.99 3.08 2.99
C GLN A 171 -19.23 1.77 3.11
N ARG A 172 -17.96 1.83 3.51
CA ARG A 172 -17.10 0.65 3.66
C ARG A 172 -17.13 0.18 5.10
N GLY A 173 -17.88 -0.89 5.35
CA GLY A 173 -17.81 -1.68 6.56
C GLY A 173 -16.60 -2.62 6.53
N VAL A 174 -15.83 -2.67 7.62
CA VAL A 174 -14.72 -3.61 7.79
C VAL A 174 -14.89 -4.29 9.14
N ARG A 175 -15.04 -5.61 9.10
CA ARG A 175 -15.01 -6.46 10.28
C ARG A 175 -13.70 -7.24 10.29
N THR A 176 -12.83 -6.92 11.23
CA THR A 176 -11.55 -7.59 11.43
C THR A 176 -11.69 -8.67 12.48
N LEU A 177 -11.41 -9.90 12.10
CA LEU A 177 -11.35 -11.06 12.98
C LEU A 177 -9.87 -11.33 13.29
N THR A 178 -9.52 -11.41 14.56
CA THR A 178 -8.17 -11.75 15.02
C THR A 178 -8.28 -12.93 15.96
N PHE A 179 -7.60 -14.02 15.63
CA PHE A 179 -7.48 -15.18 16.51
C PHE A 179 -6.11 -15.15 17.20
N ASP A 180 -6.12 -15.19 18.52
CA ASP A 180 -4.94 -15.06 19.38
C ASP A 180 -4.38 -16.41 19.87
N GLY A 181 -4.94 -17.52 19.40
CA GLY A 181 -4.61 -18.87 19.86
C GLY A 181 -5.66 -19.48 20.80
N GLU A 182 -6.53 -18.65 21.40
CA GLU A 182 -7.58 -19.09 22.32
C GLU A 182 -8.97 -18.69 21.85
N GLN A 183 -9.15 -17.44 21.43
CA GLN A 183 -10.46 -16.86 21.08
C GLN A 183 -10.36 -15.96 19.85
N VAL A 184 -11.52 -15.64 19.25
CA VAL A 184 -11.63 -14.72 18.12
C VAL A 184 -12.08 -13.36 18.61
N ASN A 185 -11.19 -12.36 18.59
CA ASN A 185 -11.54 -10.96 18.75
C ASN A 185 -12.10 -10.40 17.43
N VAL A 186 -13.19 -9.64 17.54
CA VAL A 186 -13.88 -9.03 16.41
C VAL A 186 -13.93 -7.53 16.61
N PHE A 187 -13.33 -6.80 15.68
CA PHE A 187 -13.40 -5.34 15.60
C PHE A 187 -14.20 -4.94 14.37
N HIS A 188 -15.17 -4.03 14.50
CA HIS A 188 -15.98 -3.56 13.40
C HIS A 188 -15.90 -2.04 13.25
N SER A 189 -15.69 -1.58 12.03
CA SER A 189 -15.67 -0.16 11.67
C SER A 189 -16.46 0.11 10.39
N VAL A 190 -16.96 1.34 10.25
CA VAL A 190 -17.58 1.85 9.03
C VAL A 190 -16.93 3.17 8.65
N ASP A 191 -16.40 3.24 7.43
CA ASP A 191 -15.61 4.36 6.93
C ASP A 191 -14.47 4.77 7.89
N GLY A 192 -13.86 3.76 8.52
CA GLY A 192 -12.79 3.92 9.52
C GLY A 192 -13.24 4.31 10.92
N ASN A 193 -14.54 4.58 11.13
CA ASN A 193 -15.08 4.88 12.45
C ASN A 193 -15.43 3.60 13.19
N PHE A 194 -14.97 3.48 14.43
CA PHE A 194 -15.29 2.37 15.32
C PHE A 194 -16.80 2.24 15.54
N ILE A 195 -17.31 1.01 15.46
CA ILE A 195 -18.71 0.67 15.74
C ILE A 195 -18.80 -0.20 16.99
N GLU A 196 -18.06 -1.32 17.01
CA GLU A 196 -18.19 -2.32 18.07
C GLU A 196 -16.96 -3.23 18.14
N GLU A 197 -16.78 -3.85 19.31
CA GLU A 197 -15.74 -4.84 19.57
C GLU A 197 -16.27 -5.91 20.55
N TYR A 198 -16.07 -7.17 20.20
CA TYR A 198 -16.47 -8.31 21.02
C TYR A 198 -15.56 -9.51 20.77
N ASN A 199 -15.58 -10.47 21.68
CA ASN A 199 -14.80 -11.71 21.57
C ASN A 199 -15.72 -12.90 21.47
N CYS A 200 -15.37 -13.89 20.66
CA CYS A 200 -16.13 -15.13 20.46
C CYS A 200 -15.25 -16.35 20.74
N GLU A 201 -15.86 -17.39 21.30
CA GLU A 201 -15.13 -18.60 21.71
C GLU A 201 -14.64 -19.41 20.50
N LYS A 202 -15.42 -19.46 19.42
CA LYS A 202 -15.12 -20.29 18.25
C LYS A 202 -15.88 -19.87 17.00
N ILE A 203 -15.48 -20.47 15.88
CA ILE A 203 -16.18 -20.40 14.60
C ILE A 203 -16.89 -21.74 14.37
N ILE A 204 -18.16 -21.69 13.97
CA ILE A 204 -18.97 -22.86 13.62
C ILE A 204 -19.32 -22.77 12.14
N ILE A 205 -19.23 -23.89 11.43
CA ILE A 205 -19.65 -24.00 10.04
C ILE A 205 -20.84 -24.96 9.99
N GLU A 206 -21.93 -24.49 9.41
CA GLU A 206 -23.14 -25.29 9.22
C GLU A 206 -23.44 -25.38 7.72
N THR A 207 -23.71 -26.60 7.24
CA THR A 207 -24.11 -26.83 5.85
C THR A 207 -25.52 -27.38 5.83
N GLU A 208 -26.43 -26.62 5.21
CA GLU A 208 -27.84 -26.99 5.05
C GLU A 208 -28.18 -26.95 3.56
N GLU A 209 -28.61 -28.09 3.01
CA GLU A 209 -28.88 -28.24 1.56
C GLU A 209 -27.65 -27.84 0.72
N GLU A 210 -27.75 -26.74 -0.02
CA GLU A 210 -26.70 -26.16 -0.87
C GLU A 210 -26.14 -24.86 -0.27
N ILE A 211 -26.32 -24.61 1.03
CA ILE A 211 -25.86 -23.37 1.69
C ILE A 211 -24.88 -23.72 2.80
N LYS A 212 -23.69 -23.11 2.76
CA LYS A 212 -22.67 -23.16 3.82
C LYS A 212 -22.69 -21.83 4.58
N LYS A 213 -23.02 -21.88 5.88
CA LYS A 213 -23.09 -20.74 6.79
C LYS A 213 -21.91 -20.76 7.75
N TYR A 214 -21.35 -19.60 8.03
CA TYR A 214 -20.25 -19.41 8.97
C TYR A 214 -20.75 -18.57 10.14
N PHE A 215 -20.61 -19.09 11.36
CA PHE A 215 -21.05 -18.44 12.59
C PHE A 215 -19.87 -18.18 13.51
N LEU A 216 -19.89 -17.05 14.19
CA LEU A 216 -19.12 -16.82 15.40
C LEU A 216 -20.00 -17.18 16.60
N SER A 217 -19.52 -18.04 17.49
CA SER A 217 -20.32 -18.55 18.60
C SER A 217 -19.75 -18.19 19.96
N GLY A 218 -20.62 -18.02 20.95
CA GLY A 218 -20.24 -17.67 22.31
C GLY A 218 -19.67 -16.26 22.40
N CYS A 219 -20.18 -15.32 21.62
CA CYS A 219 -19.66 -13.96 21.61
C CYS A 219 -20.07 -13.21 22.89
N THR A 220 -19.14 -12.41 23.41
CA THR A 220 -19.31 -11.56 24.60
C THR A 220 -18.62 -10.20 24.42
N GLY A 221 -19.17 -9.16 25.04
CA GLY A 221 -18.65 -7.78 24.93
C GLY A 221 -19.75 -6.80 24.54
N SER A 222 -19.53 -6.01 23.48
CA SER A 222 -20.57 -5.12 22.93
C SER A 222 -21.75 -5.89 22.31
N PHE A 223 -21.51 -7.15 21.94
CA PHE A 223 -22.51 -8.10 21.45
C PHE A 223 -22.47 -9.37 22.31
N ASN A 224 -23.62 -9.99 22.57
CA ASN A 224 -23.71 -11.25 23.31
C ASN A 224 -24.58 -12.27 22.54
N GLY A 225 -24.04 -13.46 22.27
CA GLY A 225 -24.73 -14.53 21.56
C GLY A 225 -23.93 -15.08 20.38
N ASP A 226 -24.61 -15.70 19.42
CA ASP A 226 -24.00 -16.19 18.18
C ASP A 226 -24.28 -15.20 17.04
N PHE A 227 -23.33 -15.05 16.11
CA PHE A 227 -23.40 -14.10 14.99
C PHE A 227 -23.14 -14.81 13.67
N GLU A 228 -24.09 -14.71 12.72
CA GLU A 228 -23.88 -15.19 11.34
C GLU A 228 -22.94 -14.23 10.60
N LEU A 229 -21.79 -14.74 10.19
CA LEU A 229 -20.72 -13.98 9.56
C LEU A 229 -20.95 -13.83 8.05
N ILE A 230 -21.09 -14.96 7.36
CA ILE A 230 -21.28 -15.08 5.91
C ILE A 230 -22.12 -16.34 5.63
N SER A 231 -22.92 -16.30 4.57
CA SER A 231 -23.64 -17.45 4.02
C SER A 231 -23.35 -17.54 2.52
N VAL A 232 -22.97 -18.73 2.04
CA VAL A 232 -22.55 -18.96 0.65
C VAL A 232 -23.27 -20.17 0.04
N LEU A 233 -23.60 -20.09 -1.25
CA LEU A 233 -24.07 -21.25 -2.00
C LEU A 233 -22.90 -22.20 -2.29
N VAL A 234 -23.10 -23.48 -2.03
CA VAL A 234 -22.18 -24.56 -2.35
C VAL A 234 -22.49 -25.02 -3.77
N THR A 235 -21.70 -24.57 -4.74
CA THR A 235 -21.79 -25.00 -6.14
C THR A 235 -21.02 -26.28 -6.41
#